data_AF-A0A9D8NKB4-F1
#
_entry.id   AF-A0A9D8NKB4-F1
#
_cell.length_a   1.000
_cell.length_b   1.000
_cell.length_c   1.000
_cell.angle_alpha   90.00
_cell.angle_beta   90.00
_cell.angle_gamma   90.00
#
_symmetry.space_group_name_H-M   'P 1'
#
loop_
_entity.id
_entity.type
_entity.pdbx_description
1 polymer ?
#
loop_
_entity_poly.entity_id
_entity_poly.type
_entity_poly.pdbx_seq_one_letter_code
_entity_poly.pdbx_strand_id
1 'polypeptide(L)'
;MGFKIAFISTAIGLMAKNIETLDKALFVIPAFAAICLDFIIYSYSFSIKRIGCYTRDYIEPALKKHGKMPEEFTLWQNFLTEPKTRQNLAVYGNIGFTLLTVAVGIISLFYPFRPILSVAILITLIAFSIMDFFAYRSPAKLGKIWKDQEVKNYD
;
A
#
# COMPACT_ATOMS: atom_id res chain seq x y z
N MET A 1 5.31 -0.07 5.58
CA MET A 1 4.85 -1.10 6.53
C MET A 1 5.05 -0.75 7.99
N GLY A 2 6.28 -0.54 8.47
CA GLY A 2 6.53 -0.24 9.89
C GLY A 2 5.70 0.93 10.43
N PHE A 3 5.60 2.02 9.67
CA PHE A 3 4.77 3.18 10.02
C PHE A 3 3.28 2.84 10.19
N LYS A 4 2.68 2.08 9.25
CA LYS A 4 1.26 1.67 9.31
C LYS A 4 0.99 0.81 10.54
N ILE A 5 1.84 -0.18 10.79
CA ILE A 5 1.71 -1.07 11.94
C ILE A 5 1.83 -0.27 13.23
N ALA A 6 2.86 0.58 13.38
CA ALA A 6 3.04 1.40 14.56
C ALA A 6 1.84 2.32 14.79
N PHE A 7 1.43 3.07 13.76
CA PHE A 7 0.33 4.03 13.87
C PHE A 7 -0.98 3.37 14.28
N ILE A 8 -1.35 2.26 13.63
CA ILE A 8 -2.63 1.61 13.89
C ILE A 8 -2.60 0.79 15.18
N SER A 9 -1.50 0.09 15.47
CA SER A 9 -1.36 -0.62 16.75
C SER A 9 -1.37 0.37 17.92
N THR A 10 -0.75 1.54 17.79
CA THR A 10 -0.82 2.60 18.81
C THR A 10 -2.24 3.14 18.94
N ALA A 11 -2.95 3.39 17.84
CA ALA A 11 -4.34 3.86 17.87
C ALA A 11 -5.25 2.84 18.56
N ILE A 12 -5.17 1.56 18.18
CA ILE A 12 -5.93 0.47 18.79
C ILE A 12 -5.55 0.32 20.27
N GLY A 13 -4.27 0.36 20.62
CA GLY A 13 -3.79 0.25 22.00
C GLY A 13 -4.31 1.39 22.89
N LEU A 14 -4.31 2.63 22.37
CA LEU A 14 -4.87 3.78 23.06
C LEU A 14 -6.39 3.66 23.25
N MET A 15 -7.11 3.17 22.24
CA MET A 15 -8.56 2.92 22.36
C MET A 15 -8.87 1.79 23.34
N ALA A 16 -8.12 0.69 23.27
CA ALA A 16 -8.28 -0.46 24.16
C ALA A 16 -8.03 -0.09 25.63
N LYS A 17 -7.03 0.77 25.91
CA LYS A 17 -6.77 1.29 27.27
C LYS A 17 -7.96 2.07 27.84
N ASN A 18 -8.77 2.71 26.99
CA ASN A 18 -9.90 3.56 27.39
C ASN A 18 -11.26 2.94 26.99
N ILE A 19 -11.34 1.61 26.86
CA ILE A 19 -12.51 0.92 26.31
C ILE A 19 -13.78 1.06 27.16
N GLU A 20 -13.62 1.33 28.46
CA GLU A 20 -14.74 1.53 29.39
C GLU A 20 -15.43 2.89 29.18
N THR A 21 -14.69 3.89 28.71
CA THR A 21 -15.20 5.25 28.51
C THR A 21 -15.50 5.57 27.04
N LEU A 22 -14.87 4.86 26.11
CA LEU A 22 -15.04 5.09 24.67
C LEU A 22 -16.21 4.29 24.10
N ASP A 23 -16.94 4.91 23.18
CA ASP A 23 -17.88 4.20 22.34
C ASP A 23 -17.13 3.18 21.48
N LYS A 24 -17.55 1.91 21.57
CA LYS A 24 -16.97 0.80 20.82
C LYS A 24 -17.05 1.02 19.31
N ALA A 25 -18.01 1.81 18.82
CA ALA A 25 -18.09 2.21 17.42
C ALA A 25 -16.83 2.94 16.91
N LEU A 26 -16.03 3.55 17.80
CA LEU A 26 -14.80 4.28 17.43
C LEU A 26 -13.68 3.38 16.90
N PHE A 27 -13.73 2.06 17.13
CA PHE A 27 -12.79 1.09 16.54
C PHE A 27 -12.87 1.00 15.01
N VAL A 28 -13.91 1.60 14.41
CA VAL A 28 -14.01 1.81 12.96
C VAL A 28 -12.95 2.78 12.45
N ILE A 29 -12.51 3.76 13.25
CA ILE A 29 -11.54 4.78 12.82
C ILE A 29 -10.19 4.15 12.44
N PRO A 30 -9.56 3.29 13.28
CA PRO A 30 -8.37 2.54 12.89
C PRO A 30 -8.57 1.70 11.62
N ALA A 31 -9.76 1.13 11.41
CA ALA A 31 -10.07 0.34 10.21
C ALA A 31 -10.04 1.19 8.93
N PHE A 32 -10.65 2.37 8.95
CA PHE A 32 -10.54 3.32 7.84
C PHE A 32 -9.11 3.80 7.65
N ALA A 33 -8.40 4.13 8.74
CA ALA A 33 -7.00 4.54 8.65
C ALA A 33 -6.13 3.45 8.00
N ALA A 34 -6.39 2.17 8.27
CA ALA A 34 -5.69 1.05 7.63
C ALA A 34 -5.83 1.07 6.12
N ILE A 35 -7.07 1.15 5.65
CA ILE A 35 -7.38 1.12 4.21
C ILE A 35 -6.86 2.38 3.51
N CYS A 36 -7.04 3.57 4.10
CA CYS A 36 -6.52 4.81 3.54
C CYS A 36 -5.00 4.81 3.42
N LEU A 37 -4.29 4.24 4.42
CA LEU A 37 -2.84 4.09 4.35
C LEU A 37 -2.42 3.15 3.22
N ASP A 38 -3.22 2.14 2.87
CA ASP A 38 -2.94 1.28 1.71
C ASP A 38 -3.01 2.04 0.40
N PHE A 39 -4.06 2.83 0.19
CA PHE A 39 -4.16 3.67 -0.99
C PHE A 39 -2.99 4.65 -1.09
N ILE A 40 -2.57 5.25 0.02
CA ILE A 40 -1.42 6.14 0.06
C ILE A 40 -0.13 5.39 -0.31
N ILE A 41 0.15 4.24 0.33
CA ILE A 41 1.34 3.42 0.04
C ILE A 41 1.34 2.97 -1.43
N TYR A 42 0.18 2.61 -1.96
CA TYR A 42 0.03 2.21 -3.35
C TYR A 42 0.31 3.38 -4.32
N SER A 43 -0.24 4.55 -4.03
CA SER A 43 0.00 5.78 -4.81
C SER A 43 1.48 6.18 -4.81
N TYR A 44 2.14 6.10 -3.64
CA TYR A 44 3.59 6.31 -3.56
C TYR A 44 4.37 5.26 -4.34
N SER A 45 3.95 3.99 -4.31
CA SER A 45 4.60 2.92 -5.08
C SER A 45 4.54 3.20 -6.60
N PHE A 46 3.41 3.73 -7.10
CA PHE A 46 3.31 4.15 -8.49
C PHE A 46 4.24 5.33 -8.81
N SER A 47 4.29 6.33 -7.92
CA SER A 47 5.16 7.50 -8.08
C SER A 47 6.64 7.13 -8.08
N ILE A 48 7.07 6.25 -7.17
CA ILE A 48 8.45 5.74 -7.11
C ILE A 48 8.79 4.98 -8.39
N LYS A 49 7.90 4.13 -8.89
CA LYS A 49 8.12 3.43 -10.17
C LYS A 49 8.28 4.40 -11.32
N ARG A 50 7.41 5.42 -11.44
CA ARG A 50 7.50 6.42 -12.50
C ARG A 50 8.80 7.22 -12.44
N ILE A 51 9.21 7.65 -11.24
CA ILE A 51 10.50 8.33 -11.04
C ILE A 51 11.64 7.38 -11.43
N GLY A 52 11.57 6.12 -11.02
CA GLY A 52 12.53 5.10 -11.39
C GLY A 52 12.67 4.90 -12.90
N CYS A 53 11.56 4.88 -13.64
CA CYS A 53 11.58 4.84 -15.11
C CYS A 53 12.23 6.08 -15.70
N TYR A 54 11.86 7.27 -15.23
CA TYR A 54 12.48 8.51 -15.70
C TYR A 54 13.99 8.53 -15.44
N THR A 55 14.41 8.10 -14.25
CA THR A 55 15.82 7.99 -13.89
C THR A 55 16.55 7.02 -14.82
N ARG A 56 16.01 5.82 -15.04
CA ARG A 56 16.57 4.79 -15.92
C ARG A 56 16.68 5.25 -17.37
N ASP A 57 15.63 5.86 -17.91
CA ASP A 57 15.52 6.12 -19.36
C ASP A 57 16.20 7.43 -19.77
N TYR A 58 16.29 8.42 -18.86
CA TYR A 58 16.79 9.75 -19.19
C TYR A 58 18.00 10.17 -18.36
N ILE A 59 18.00 9.95 -17.04
CA ILE A 59 19.04 10.47 -16.15
C ILE A 59 20.30 9.61 -16.20
N GLU A 60 20.17 8.28 -16.08
CA GLU A 60 21.31 7.37 -16.08
C GLU A 60 22.09 7.38 -17.39
N PRO A 61 21.47 7.38 -18.59
CA PRO A 61 22.22 7.46 -19.85
C PRO A 61 22.94 8.80 -19.99
N ALA A 62 22.31 9.90 -19.57
CA ALA A 62 22.93 11.22 -19.56
C ALA A 62 24.14 11.27 -18.61
N LEU A 63 23.99 10.70 -17.40
CA LEU A 63 25.07 10.60 -16.43
C LEU A 63 26.21 9.71 -16.90
N LYS A 64 25.94 8.58 -17.58
CA LYS A 64 27.01 7.73 -18.14
C LYS A 64 27.76 8.41 -19.29
N LYS A 65 27.03 9.15 -20.14
CA LYS A 65 27.60 9.80 -21.32
C LYS A 65 28.43 11.02 -20.97
N HIS A 66 28.00 11.78 -19.95
CA HIS A 66 28.59 13.09 -19.63
C HIS A 66 29.21 13.18 -18.24
N GLY A 67 28.72 12.40 -17.28
CA GLY A 67 29.33 12.26 -15.97
C GLY A 67 30.39 11.16 -16.03
N LYS A 68 31.57 11.41 -15.48
CA LYS A 68 32.62 10.39 -15.31
C LYS A 68 32.21 9.41 -14.19
N MET A 69 31.07 8.75 -14.37
CA MET A 69 30.48 7.84 -13.40
C MET A 69 31.38 6.60 -13.30
N PRO A 70 31.82 6.20 -12.10
CA PRO A 70 32.63 4.99 -11.93
C PRO A 70 31.87 3.77 -12.44
N GLU A 71 32.56 2.85 -13.12
CA GLU A 71 31.94 1.61 -13.65
C GLU A 71 31.39 0.70 -12.55
N GLU A 72 31.89 0.87 -11.33
CA GLU A 72 31.46 0.15 -10.12
C GLU A 72 30.07 0.59 -9.62
N PHE A 73 29.54 1.72 -10.11
CA PHE A 73 28.28 2.24 -9.60
C PHE A 73 27.09 1.46 -10.18
N THR A 74 26.38 0.75 -9.30
CA THR A 74 25.19 -0.01 -9.67
C THR A 74 24.09 0.93 -10.17
N LEU A 75 23.65 0.73 -11.41
CA LEU A 75 22.50 1.42 -11.96
C LEU A 75 21.25 1.05 -11.19
N TRP A 76 20.34 2.01 -11.06
CA TRP A 76 19.02 1.88 -10.49
C TRP A 76 18.28 0.66 -11.03
N GLN A 77 18.36 0.41 -12.35
CA GLN A 77 17.74 -0.77 -12.95
C GLN A 77 18.33 -2.06 -12.39
N ASN A 78 19.67 -2.15 -12.33
CA ASN A 78 20.37 -3.33 -11.83
C ASN A 78 20.09 -3.55 -10.33
N PHE A 79 20.06 -2.47 -9.55
CA PHE A 79 19.73 -2.48 -8.13
C PHE A 79 18.30 -2.98 -7.87
N LEU A 80 17.32 -2.54 -8.68
CA LEU A 80 15.94 -2.99 -8.55
C LEU A 80 15.69 -4.42 -9.04
N THR A 81 16.49 -4.91 -10.00
CA THR A 81 16.39 -6.30 -10.49
C THR A 81 17.02 -7.33 -9.57
N GLU A 82 17.81 -6.92 -8.57
CA GLU A 82 18.37 -7.85 -7.61
C GLU A 82 17.24 -8.60 -6.87
N PRO A 83 17.18 -9.95 -6.97
CA PRO A 83 16.06 -10.75 -6.46
C PRO A 83 15.99 -10.83 -4.92
N LYS A 84 16.65 -9.93 -4.19
CA LYS A 84 16.97 -10.13 -2.76
C LYS A 84 15.95 -9.64 -1.74
N THR A 85 14.84 -9.00 -2.12
CA THR A 85 14.01 -8.35 -1.08
C THR A 85 12.53 -8.63 -1.22
N ARG A 86 12.06 -9.64 -0.45
CA ARG A 86 10.92 -9.65 0.50
C ARG A 86 9.64 -8.82 0.21
N GLN A 87 9.42 -8.35 -1.02
CA GLN A 87 8.26 -7.53 -1.39
C GLN A 87 6.97 -8.29 -1.11
N ASN A 88 6.96 -9.61 -1.39
CA ASN A 88 5.81 -10.46 -1.09
C ASN A 88 5.48 -10.48 0.40
N LEU A 89 6.46 -10.55 1.30
CA LEU A 89 6.22 -10.54 2.75
C LEU A 89 5.62 -9.20 3.21
N ALA A 90 6.15 -8.08 2.70
CA ALA A 90 5.63 -6.74 3.02
C ALA A 90 4.20 -6.55 2.49
N VAL A 91 3.92 -7.09 1.30
CA VAL A 91 2.60 -7.08 0.67
C VAL A 91 1.60 -7.90 1.48
N TYR A 92 1.92 -9.16 1.81
CA TYR A 92 1.04 -10.02 2.60
C TYR A 92 0.80 -9.45 3.99
N GLY A 93 1.83 -8.89 4.64
CA GLY A 93 1.70 -8.19 5.90
C GLY A 93 0.76 -6.98 5.81
N ASN A 94 0.72 -6.29 4.67
CA ASN A 94 -0.14 -5.12 4.51
C ASN A 94 -1.61 -5.50 4.41
N ILE A 95 -1.91 -6.45 3.53
CA ILE A 95 -3.26 -6.97 3.33
C ILE A 95 -3.77 -7.62 4.61
N GLY A 96 -2.95 -8.47 5.25
CA GLY A 96 -3.32 -9.16 6.49
C GLY A 96 -3.66 -8.19 7.61
N PHE A 97 -2.89 -7.12 7.76
CA PHE A 97 -3.15 -6.10 8.78
C PHE A 97 -4.41 -5.28 8.50
N THR A 98 -4.69 -4.94 7.23
CA THR A 98 -5.94 -4.28 6.84
C THR A 98 -7.13 -5.16 7.14
N LEU A 99 -7.07 -6.44 6.77
CA LEU A 99 -8.14 -7.41 7.05
C LEU A 99 -8.40 -7.57 8.54
N LEU A 100 -7.35 -7.65 9.37
CA LEU A 100 -7.50 -7.70 10.83
C LEU A 100 -8.21 -6.46 11.36
N THR A 101 -7.80 -5.27 10.91
CA THR A 101 -8.37 -4.01 11.40
C THR A 101 -9.83 -3.85 10.96
N VAL A 102 -10.14 -4.23 9.71
CA VAL A 102 -11.51 -4.26 9.18
C VAL A 102 -12.39 -5.24 9.94
N ALA A 103 -11.89 -6.45 10.24
CA ALA A 103 -12.64 -7.44 11.01
C ALA A 103 -13.01 -6.90 12.40
N VAL A 104 -12.06 -6.26 13.10
CA VAL A 104 -12.33 -5.61 14.39
C VAL A 104 -13.37 -4.50 14.25
N GLY A 105 -13.24 -3.63 13.24
CA GLY A 105 -14.22 -2.56 12.98
C GLY A 105 -15.64 -3.09 12.71
N ILE A 106 -15.75 -4.18 11.93
CA ILE A 106 -17.04 -4.83 11.66
C ILE A 106 -17.64 -5.40 12.94
N ILE A 107 -16.86 -6.12 13.76
CA ILE A 107 -17.33 -6.68 15.04
C ILE A 107 -17.81 -5.55 15.96
N SER A 108 -17.07 -4.45 16.04
CA SER A 108 -17.41 -3.28 16.84
C SER A 108 -18.72 -2.60 16.42
N LEU A 109 -19.07 -2.62 15.13
CA LEU A 109 -20.34 -2.06 14.64
C LEU A 109 -21.58 -2.83 15.10
N PHE A 110 -21.41 -4.07 15.56
CA PHE A 110 -22.51 -4.85 16.12
C PHE A 110 -22.85 -4.46 17.57
N TYR A 111 -22.01 -3.68 18.26
CA TYR A 111 -22.19 -3.35 19.68
C TYR A 111 -21.84 -1.87 20.00
N PRO A 112 -22.82 -0.99 20.33
CA PRO A 112 -24.27 -1.14 20.29
C PRO A 112 -24.85 -0.96 18.87
N PHE A 113 -25.81 -1.81 18.49
CA PHE A 113 -26.34 -1.86 17.12
C PHE A 113 -27.16 -0.60 16.76
N ARG A 114 -26.56 0.32 16.00
CA ARG A 114 -27.25 1.46 15.38
C ARG A 114 -27.48 1.15 13.89
N PRO A 115 -28.65 0.62 13.49
CA PRO A 115 -28.80 -0.12 12.23
C PRO A 115 -28.43 0.71 11.00
N ILE A 116 -28.88 1.96 10.89
CA ILE A 116 -28.65 2.79 9.70
C ILE A 116 -27.17 3.16 9.57
N LEU A 117 -26.56 3.65 10.66
CA LEU A 117 -25.16 4.07 10.66
C LEU A 117 -24.22 2.88 10.48
N SER A 118 -24.47 1.77 11.17
CA SER A 118 -23.66 0.56 11.08
C SER A 118 -23.71 -0.06 9.68
N VAL A 119 -24.88 -0.08 9.02
CA VAL A 119 -25.01 -0.57 7.64
C VAL A 119 -24.26 0.34 6.66
N ALA A 120 -24.40 1.66 6.76
CA ALA A 120 -23.68 2.59 5.89
C ALA A 120 -22.15 2.47 6.02
N ILE A 121 -21.65 2.36 7.26
CA ILE A 121 -20.23 2.16 7.54
C ILE A 121 -19.75 0.80 7.02
N LEU A 122 -20.52 -0.26 7.24
CA LEU A 122 -20.18 -1.62 6.77
C LEU A 122 -20.07 -1.65 5.24
N ILE A 123 -21.03 -1.07 4.53
CA ILE A 123 -21.00 -0.98 3.06
C ILE A 123 -19.74 -0.22 2.61
N THR A 124 -19.39 0.88 3.28
CA THR A 124 -18.21 1.67 2.94
C THR A 124 -16.92 0.89 3.16
N LEU A 125 -16.78 0.18 4.29
CA LEU A 125 -15.62 -0.67 4.59
C LEU A 125 -15.48 -1.81 3.58
N ILE A 126 -16.58 -2.45 3.19
CA ILE A 126 -16.57 -3.50 2.17
C ILE A 126 -16.15 -2.92 0.82
N ALA A 127 -16.74 -1.81 0.40
CA ALA A 127 -16.41 -1.16 -0.87
C ALA A 127 -14.93 -0.79 -0.96
N PHE A 128 -14.38 -0.19 0.10
CA PHE A 128 -12.96 0.14 0.17
C PHE A 128 -12.05 -1.09 0.24
N SER A 129 -12.45 -2.15 0.94
CA SER A 129 -11.68 -3.41 0.96
C SER A 129 -11.64 -4.07 -0.42
N ILE A 130 -12.75 -4.02 -1.16
CA ILE A 130 -12.83 -4.51 -2.55
C ILE A 130 -11.93 -3.67 -3.45
N MET A 131 -11.98 -2.34 -3.34
CA MET A 131 -11.11 -1.44 -4.09
C MET A 131 -9.64 -1.70 -3.80
N ASP A 132 -9.25 -1.89 -2.54
CA ASP A 132 -7.87 -2.18 -2.15
C ASP A 132 -7.41 -3.54 -2.74
N PHE A 133 -8.28 -4.55 -2.72
CA PHE A 133 -8.01 -5.84 -3.36
C PHE A 133 -7.83 -5.72 -4.88
N PHE A 134 -8.65 -4.91 -5.56
CA PHE A 134 -8.48 -4.65 -6.99
C PHE A 134 -7.22 -3.84 -7.30
N ALA A 135 -6.95 -2.81 -6.50
CA ALA A 135 -5.72 -2.03 -6.59
C ALA A 135 -4.49 -2.94 -6.44
N TYR A 136 -4.55 -3.93 -5.55
CA TYR A 136 -3.52 -4.95 -5.39
C TYR A 136 -3.34 -5.87 -6.61
N ARG A 137 -4.43 -6.26 -7.29
CA ARG A 137 -4.35 -7.11 -8.50
C ARG A 137 -3.93 -6.36 -9.77
N SER A 138 -4.17 -5.07 -9.86
CA SER A 138 -3.87 -4.25 -11.06
C SER A 138 -2.39 -4.01 -11.42
N PRO A 139 -1.38 -3.99 -10.52
CA PRO A 139 -0.01 -3.63 -10.89
C PRO A 139 0.63 -4.72 -11.76
N ALA A 140 0.13 -5.96 -11.72
CA ALA A 140 0.54 -7.03 -12.62
C ALA A 140 0.14 -6.76 -14.08
N LYS A 141 -0.99 -6.07 -14.32
CA LYS A 141 -1.43 -5.70 -15.67
C LYS A 141 -0.63 -4.52 -16.20
N LEU A 142 -0.35 -3.52 -15.37
CA LEU A 142 0.49 -2.39 -15.76
C LEU A 142 1.90 -2.87 -16.13
N GLY A 143 2.54 -3.69 -15.30
CA GLY A 143 3.87 -4.23 -15.61
C GLY A 143 3.96 -4.97 -16.95
N LYS A 144 2.89 -5.67 -17.37
CA LYS A 144 2.80 -6.29 -18.70
C LYS A 144 2.72 -5.26 -19.83
N ILE A 145 1.86 -4.27 -19.73
CA ILE A 145 1.69 -3.23 -20.76
C ILE A 145 3.01 -2.49 -21.01
N TRP A 146 3.77 -2.17 -19.95
CA TRP A 146 5.07 -1.54 -20.07
C TRP A 146 6.10 -2.45 -20.73
N LYS A 147 6.13 -3.74 -20.38
CA LYS A 147 7.03 -4.72 -21.00
C LYS A 147 6.71 -4.91 -22.49
N ASP A 148 5.43 -4.89 -22.85
CA ASP A 148 4.98 -5.00 -24.25
C ASP A 148 5.31 -3.73 -25.07
N GLN A 149 5.39 -2.56 -24.43
CA GLN A 149 5.84 -1.31 -25.08
C GLN A 149 7.36 -1.25 -25.23
N GLU A 150 8.13 -1.78 -24.28
CA GLU A 150 9.59 -1.87 -24.41
C GLU A 150 9.98 -2.77 -25.60
N VAL A 151 9.37 -3.95 -25.75
CA VAL A 151 9.68 -4.87 -26.88
C VAL A 151 9.45 -4.21 -28.24
N LYS A 152 8.42 -3.38 -28.38
CA LYS A 152 8.08 -2.71 -29.65
C LYS A 152 9.00 -1.56 -30.05
N ASN A 153 9.84 -1.05 -29.14
CA ASN A 153 10.72 0.09 -29.42
C ASN A 153 12.16 -0.35 -29.79
N TYR A 154 12.45 -1.65 -29.78
CA TYR A 154 13.78 -2.21 -30.12
C TYR A 154 13.78 -3.07 -31.41
N ASP A 155 12.63 -3.20 -32.08
CA ASP A 155 12.49 -3.76 -33.42
C ASP A 155 12.34 -2.64 -34.46
#